data_AF-A0A261SDK4-F1
#
_entry.id   AF-A0A261SDK4-F1
#
_cell.length_a   1.000
_cell.length_b   1.000
_cell.length_c   1.000
_cell.angle_alpha   90.00
_cell.angle_beta   90.00
_cell.angle_gamma   90.00
#
_symmetry.space_group_name_H-M   'P 1'
#
loop_
_entity.id
_entity.type
_entity.pdbx_description
1 polymer ?
#
loop_
_entity_poly.entity_id
_entity_poly.type
_entity_poly.pdbx_seq_one_letter_code
_entity_poly.pdbx_strand_id
1 'polypeptide(L)'
;MDPRKTLLDQLEALDARDEDHLPIVTLDAYFTGNDQEESIAPNQWGEGRPPLAAIHAHFQAIAQRPDVLGVYVGLHGDWVMALECEDWPAAENIHVISSAPPEVAEQWLDGLEADGIITGWPYGKHAAAPDTPEGYTVYTVCWD
;
A
#
# COMPACT_ATOMS: atom_id res chain seq x y z
N MET A 1 -6.84 -14.45 16.44
CA MET A 1 -5.58 -14.41 15.66
C MET A 1 -5.11 -12.98 15.74
N ASP A 2 -3.85 -12.74 16.07
CA ASP A 2 -3.29 -11.38 16.13
C ASP A 2 -3.00 -10.91 14.69
N PRO A 3 -3.71 -9.88 14.18
CA PRO A 3 -3.52 -9.41 12.81
C PRO A 3 -2.11 -8.90 12.55
N ARG A 4 -1.50 -8.20 13.51
CA ARG A 4 -0.14 -7.67 13.40
C ARG A 4 0.86 -8.80 13.27
N LYS A 5 0.76 -9.82 14.13
CA LYS A 5 1.62 -11.00 14.03
C LYS A 5 1.46 -11.72 12.70
N THR A 6 0.23 -11.84 12.21
CA THR A 6 -0.06 -12.47 10.91
C THR A 6 0.59 -11.71 9.76
N LEU A 7 0.54 -10.37 9.80
CA LEU A 7 1.22 -9.51 8.84
C LEU A 7 2.74 -9.67 8.92
N LEU A 8 3.35 -9.62 10.11
CA LEU A 8 4.80 -9.79 10.27
C LEU A 8 5.28 -11.15 9.76
N ASP A 9 4.61 -12.25 10.13
CA ASP A 9 4.93 -13.60 9.65
C ASP A 9 4.84 -13.66 8.10
N GLN A 10 3.91 -12.91 7.48
CA GLN A 10 3.80 -12.79 6.03
C GLN A 10 4.96 -11.97 5.42
N LEU A 11 5.34 -10.86 6.05
CA LEU A 11 6.42 -9.99 5.56
C LEU A 11 7.77 -10.70 5.59
N GLU A 12 8.10 -11.41 6.68
CA GLU A 12 9.32 -12.22 6.76
C GLU A 12 9.38 -13.29 5.66
N ALA A 13 8.24 -13.90 5.33
CA ALA A 13 8.16 -14.90 4.25
C ALA A 13 8.30 -14.29 2.85
N LEU A 14 7.84 -13.05 2.66
CA LEU A 14 8.00 -12.31 1.40
C LEU A 14 9.44 -11.87 1.22
N ASP A 15 10.04 -11.27 2.25
CA ASP A 15 11.43 -10.82 2.26
C ASP A 15 12.41 -11.96 1.98
N ALA A 16 12.23 -13.12 2.63
CA ALA A 16 13.04 -14.31 2.37
C ALA A 16 12.92 -14.86 0.93
N ARG A 17 11.89 -14.45 0.18
CA ARG A 17 11.68 -14.85 -1.22
C ARG A 17 12.34 -13.88 -2.21
N ASP A 18 12.49 -12.61 -1.85
CA ASP A 18 13.08 -11.56 -2.69
C ASP A 18 13.61 -10.42 -1.83
N GLU A 19 14.82 -10.61 -1.29
CA GLU A 19 15.50 -9.65 -0.40
C GLU A 19 15.92 -8.35 -1.10
N ASP A 20 15.92 -8.33 -2.44
CA ASP A 20 16.32 -7.18 -3.24
C ASP A 20 15.20 -6.15 -3.40
N HIS A 21 13.94 -6.52 -3.10
CA HIS A 21 12.77 -5.67 -3.28
C HIS A 21 11.89 -5.63 -2.04
N LEU A 22 11.19 -4.52 -1.83
CA LEU A 22 10.34 -4.37 -0.67
C LEU A 22 9.08 -5.25 -0.79
N PRO A 23 8.65 -5.91 0.31
CA PRO A 23 7.42 -6.68 0.30
C PRO A 23 6.20 -5.85 -0.14
N ILE A 24 5.25 -6.53 -0.76
CA ILE A 24 3.95 -5.97 -1.14
C ILE A 24 2.85 -6.90 -0.60
N VAL A 25 1.86 -6.32 0.08
CA VAL A 25 0.76 -7.06 0.70
C VAL A 25 -0.59 -6.54 0.21
N THR A 26 -1.66 -7.31 0.42
CA THR A 26 -3.02 -6.82 0.10
C THR A 26 -3.44 -5.71 1.05
N LEU A 27 -4.37 -4.88 0.60
CA LEU A 27 -4.95 -3.82 1.44
C LEU A 27 -5.46 -4.36 2.78
N ASP A 28 -6.23 -5.45 2.77
CA ASP A 28 -6.77 -6.02 4.01
C ASP A 28 -5.70 -6.63 4.91
N ALA A 29 -4.62 -7.21 4.35
CA ALA A 29 -3.52 -7.74 5.16
C ALA A 29 -2.82 -6.63 5.95
N TYR A 30 -2.67 -5.44 5.35
CA TYR A 30 -2.01 -4.31 6.00
C TYR A 30 -2.92 -3.56 6.99
N PHE A 31 -4.17 -3.28 6.61
CA PHE A 31 -5.06 -2.41 7.38
C PHE A 31 -5.87 -3.14 8.47
N THR A 32 -6.07 -4.46 8.36
CA THR A 32 -6.88 -5.19 9.35
C THR A 32 -6.19 -5.18 10.73
N GLY A 33 -6.81 -4.54 11.70
CA GLY A 33 -6.29 -4.43 13.06
C GLY A 33 -5.22 -3.36 13.24
N ASN A 34 -4.93 -2.57 12.20
CA ASN A 34 -4.02 -1.43 12.28
C ASN A 34 -4.80 -0.18 12.73
N ASP A 35 -4.40 0.40 13.85
CA ASP A 35 -4.88 1.68 14.36
C ASP A 35 -3.76 2.72 14.52
N GLN A 36 -2.55 2.42 14.02
CA GLN A 36 -1.39 3.29 14.12
C GLN A 36 -1.36 4.27 12.96
N GLU A 37 -1.83 5.49 13.21
CA GLU A 37 -1.99 6.54 12.19
C GLU A 37 -0.68 6.87 11.45
N GLU A 38 0.46 6.76 12.12
CA GLU A 38 1.79 7.06 11.57
C GLU A 38 2.40 5.91 10.75
N SER A 39 1.69 4.77 10.61
CA SER A 39 2.27 3.60 9.92
C SER A 39 2.40 3.78 8.40
N ILE A 40 1.65 4.71 7.79
CA ILE A 40 1.71 5.06 6.37
C ILE A 40 1.48 6.56 6.20
N ALA A 41 2.24 7.20 5.32
CA ALA A 41 2.19 8.65 5.11
C ALA A 41 2.30 9.48 6.41
N PRO A 42 3.25 9.17 7.32
CA PRO A 42 3.35 9.82 8.62
C PRO A 42 3.57 11.33 8.52
N ASN A 43 4.29 11.80 7.49
CA ASN A 43 4.60 13.21 7.29
C ASN A 43 3.36 14.08 7.05
N GLN A 44 2.27 13.46 6.58
CA GLN A 44 1.00 14.15 6.30
C GLN A 44 -0.02 13.96 7.43
N TRP A 45 0.30 13.17 8.47
CA TRP A 45 -0.58 12.98 9.61
C TRP A 45 -0.64 14.24 10.47
N GLY A 46 -1.85 14.78 10.65
CA GLY A 46 -2.07 16.08 11.29
C GLY A 46 -1.98 17.28 10.33
N GLU A 47 -1.49 17.08 9.10
CA GLU A 47 -1.35 18.13 8.07
C GLU A 47 -2.44 18.07 6.98
N GLY A 48 -3.44 17.20 7.17
CA GLY A 48 -4.65 17.12 6.33
C GLY A 48 -4.97 15.71 5.83
N ARG A 49 -3.99 14.79 5.86
CA ARG A 49 -4.20 13.39 5.52
C ARG A 49 -5.37 12.81 6.34
N PRO A 50 -6.32 12.11 5.71
CA PRO A 50 -7.43 11.53 6.45
C PRO A 50 -6.95 10.45 7.43
N PRO A 51 -7.76 10.10 8.44
CA PRO A 51 -7.46 8.98 9.33
C PRO A 51 -7.25 7.68 8.55
N LEU A 52 -6.45 6.78 9.10
CA LEU A 52 -6.08 5.51 8.48
C LEU A 52 -7.30 4.68 8.04
N ALA A 53 -8.35 4.66 8.87
CA ALA A 53 -9.60 3.97 8.56
C ALA A 53 -10.32 4.56 7.32
N ALA A 54 -10.20 5.87 7.09
CA ALA A 54 -10.76 6.52 5.91
C ALA A 54 -9.91 6.25 4.66
N ILE A 55 -8.57 6.21 4.78
CA ILE A 55 -7.68 5.74 3.71
C ILE A 55 -8.06 4.31 3.31
N HIS A 56 -8.22 3.41 4.29
CA HIS A 56 -8.62 2.02 4.05
C HIS A 56 -9.94 1.95 3.29
N ALA A 57 -10.98 2.63 3.78
CA ALA A 57 -12.31 2.63 3.16
C ALA A 57 -12.28 3.20 1.73
N HIS A 58 -11.48 4.24 1.49
CA HIS A 58 -11.29 4.84 0.19
C HIS A 58 -10.70 3.85 -0.82
N PHE A 59 -9.61 3.18 -0.45
CA PHE A 59 -8.98 2.19 -1.32
C PHE A 59 -9.78 0.89 -1.44
N GLN A 60 -10.60 0.53 -0.44
CA GLN A 60 -11.60 -0.54 -0.58
C GLN A 60 -12.66 -0.19 -1.63
N ALA A 61 -13.11 1.06 -1.69
CA ALA A 61 -14.06 1.50 -2.72
C ALA A 61 -13.42 1.45 -4.12
N ILE A 62 -12.15 1.84 -4.25
CA ILE A 62 -11.38 1.71 -5.50
C ILE A 62 -11.25 0.23 -5.90
N ALA A 63 -10.93 -0.65 -4.95
CA ALA A 63 -10.79 -2.09 -5.21
C ALA A 63 -12.08 -2.77 -5.70
N GLN A 64 -13.25 -2.19 -5.45
CA GLN A 64 -14.55 -2.71 -5.90
C GLN A 64 -14.91 -2.30 -7.34
N ARG A 65 -14.13 -1.42 -7.96
CA ARG A 65 -14.42 -0.97 -9.33
C ARG A 65 -14.15 -2.10 -10.34
N PRO A 66 -14.94 -2.20 -11.42
CA PRO A 66 -14.79 -3.26 -12.42
C PRO A 66 -13.52 -3.13 -13.27
N ASP A 67 -12.91 -1.95 -13.30
CA ASP A 67 -11.65 -1.65 -14.01
C ASP A 67 -10.41 -1.81 -13.11
N VAL A 68 -10.56 -2.29 -11.88
CA VAL A 68 -9.46 -2.51 -10.92
C VAL A 68 -9.30 -4.02 -10.65
N LEU A 69 -8.07 -4.53 -10.82
CA LEU A 69 -7.72 -5.93 -10.54
C LEU A 69 -7.31 -6.15 -9.08
N GLY A 70 -6.76 -5.13 -8.43
CA GLY A 70 -6.37 -5.23 -7.04
C GLY A 70 -5.69 -3.97 -6.53
N VAL A 71 -5.71 -3.84 -5.21
CA VAL A 71 -5.05 -2.77 -4.47
C VAL A 71 -4.13 -3.39 -3.43
N TYR A 72 -2.91 -2.88 -3.37
CA TYR A 72 -1.81 -3.44 -2.58
C TYR A 72 -1.06 -2.34 -1.85
N VAL A 73 -0.46 -2.67 -0.73
CA VAL A 73 0.39 -1.76 0.06
C VAL A 73 1.84 -2.15 -0.15
N GLY A 74 2.66 -1.19 -0.58
CA GLY A 74 4.12 -1.33 -0.62
C GLY A 74 4.72 -0.93 0.72
N LEU A 75 5.60 -1.77 1.27
CA LEU A 75 6.24 -1.54 2.56
C LEU A 75 7.42 -0.56 2.42
N HIS A 76 7.70 0.21 3.47
CA HIS A 76 8.90 1.04 3.58
C HIS A 76 10.10 0.16 3.99
N GLY A 77 11.33 0.57 3.68
CA GLY A 77 12.55 -0.20 4.04
C GLY A 77 12.71 -0.47 5.55
N ASP A 78 12.13 0.38 6.38
CA ASP A 78 12.14 0.27 7.85
C ASP A 78 11.05 -0.66 8.41
N TRP A 79 10.29 -1.37 7.57
CA TRP A 79 9.24 -2.29 8.05
C TRP A 79 9.78 -3.33 9.05
N VAL A 80 11.05 -3.73 8.91
CA VAL A 80 11.75 -4.68 9.78
C VAL A 80 11.86 -4.21 11.23
N MET A 81 11.82 -2.89 11.48
CA MET A 81 11.87 -2.34 12.83
C MET A 81 10.68 -2.81 13.68
N ALA A 82 9.54 -3.10 13.04
CA ALA A 82 8.36 -3.64 13.70
C ALA A 82 8.59 -5.07 14.28
N LEU A 83 9.64 -5.79 13.87
CA LEU A 83 9.99 -7.08 14.47
C LEU A 83 10.53 -6.95 15.90
N GLU A 84 11.06 -5.77 16.26
CA GLU A 84 11.74 -5.52 17.53
C GLU A 84 10.92 -4.67 18.51
N CYS A 85 9.80 -4.10 18.07
CA CYS A 85 8.90 -3.27 18.88
C CYS A 85 7.43 -3.70 18.76
N GLU A 86 6.51 -2.86 19.25
CA GLU A 86 5.05 -3.06 19.13
C GLU A 86 4.43 -2.26 17.98
N ASP A 87 5.27 -1.59 17.18
CA ASP A 87 4.79 -0.74 16.08
C ASP A 87 4.27 -1.59 14.91
N TRP A 88 3.38 -1.00 14.13
CA TRP A 88 2.92 -1.56 12.88
C TRP A 88 4.02 -1.42 11.82
N PRO A 89 4.18 -2.40 10.90
CA PRO A 89 5.16 -2.28 9.82
C PRO A 89 4.98 -0.97 9.02
N ALA A 90 6.05 -0.21 8.90
CA ALA A 90 6.05 1.03 8.12
C ALA A 90 5.73 0.73 6.64
N ALA A 91 4.75 1.45 6.10
CA ALA A 91 4.40 1.40 4.69
C ALA A 91 4.73 2.71 3.99
N GLU A 92 4.89 2.60 2.68
CA GLU A 92 5.44 3.63 1.81
C GLU A 92 4.36 4.17 0.87
N ASN A 93 3.65 3.28 0.19
CA ASN A 93 2.77 3.66 -0.91
C ASN A 93 1.63 2.65 -1.09
N ILE A 94 0.64 3.03 -1.90
CA ILE A 94 -0.48 2.16 -2.28
C ILE A 94 -0.49 1.98 -3.79
N HIS A 95 -0.45 0.73 -4.24
CA HIS A 95 -0.50 0.33 -5.64
C HIS A 95 -1.91 -0.09 -6.05
N VAL A 96 -2.41 0.45 -7.15
CA VAL A 96 -3.68 0.08 -7.78
C VAL A 96 -3.40 -0.46 -9.17
N ILE A 97 -3.78 -1.71 -9.43
CA ILE A 97 -3.66 -2.30 -10.76
C ILE A 97 -4.98 -2.11 -11.49
N SER A 98 -4.98 -1.33 -12.56
CA SER A 98 -6.21 -0.91 -13.22
C SER A 98 -6.06 -0.67 -14.71
N SER A 99 -7.14 -0.87 -15.46
CA SER A 99 -7.28 -0.47 -16.86
C SER A 99 -7.93 0.91 -17.00
N ALA A 100 -8.18 1.62 -15.89
CA ALA A 100 -8.71 2.97 -15.91
C ALA A 100 -7.75 3.92 -16.66
N PRO A 101 -8.27 4.93 -17.37
CA PRO A 101 -7.43 5.99 -17.92
C PRO A 101 -6.69 6.77 -16.81
N PRO A 102 -5.49 7.33 -17.07
CA PRO A 102 -4.74 8.11 -16.08
C PRO A 102 -5.54 9.25 -15.45
N GLU A 103 -6.37 9.96 -16.23
CA GLU A 103 -7.22 11.05 -15.73
C GLU A 103 -8.30 10.59 -14.74
N VAL A 104 -8.68 9.31 -14.78
CA VAL A 104 -9.58 8.69 -13.80
C VAL A 104 -8.78 8.24 -12.57
N ALA A 105 -7.56 7.75 -12.76
CA ALA A 105 -6.68 7.34 -11.68
C ALA A 105 -6.23 8.54 -10.81
N GLU A 106 -5.99 9.70 -11.41
CA GLU A 106 -5.67 10.94 -10.69
C GLU A 106 -6.78 11.37 -9.72
N GLN A 107 -8.05 11.12 -10.06
CA GLN A 107 -9.20 11.43 -9.18
C GLN A 107 -9.23 10.56 -7.92
N TRP A 108 -8.46 9.47 -7.87
CA TRP A 108 -8.33 8.66 -6.65
C TRP A 108 -7.53 9.37 -5.56
N LEU A 109 -6.84 10.46 -5.85
CA LEU A 109 -6.08 11.23 -4.87
C LEU A 109 -6.96 12.20 -4.05
N ASP A 110 -8.18 12.45 -4.50
CA ASP A 110 -9.09 13.43 -3.90
C ASP A 110 -9.28 13.18 -2.40
N GLY A 111 -8.80 14.14 -1.59
CA GLY A 111 -8.94 14.12 -0.13
C GLY A 111 -7.97 13.19 0.61
N LEU A 112 -6.92 12.70 -0.05
CA LEU A 112 -5.89 11.86 0.59
C LEU A 112 -4.65 12.64 1.08
N GLU A 113 -4.51 13.91 0.68
CA GLU A 113 -3.27 14.70 0.83
C GLU A 113 -2.03 13.93 0.34
N ALA A 114 -2.18 13.24 -0.79
CA ALA A 114 -1.08 12.56 -1.47
C ALA A 114 -0.36 13.53 -2.41
N ASP A 115 0.96 13.36 -2.58
CA ASP A 115 1.77 14.20 -3.48
C ASP A 115 1.50 13.91 -4.96
N GLY A 116 1.01 12.70 -5.25
CA GLY A 116 0.67 12.34 -6.61
C GLY A 116 0.51 10.84 -6.84
N ILE A 117 0.38 10.52 -8.13
CA ILE A 117 0.33 9.17 -8.63
C ILE A 117 1.44 8.98 -9.67
N ILE A 118 2.20 7.90 -9.54
CA ILE A 118 3.21 7.49 -10.52
C ILE A 118 2.83 6.15 -11.15
N THR A 119 3.43 5.82 -12.29
CA THR A 119 3.21 4.54 -12.96
C THR A 119 4.32 3.55 -12.63
N GLY A 120 3.94 2.31 -12.33
CA GLY A 120 4.87 1.21 -12.04
C GLY A 120 5.23 1.10 -10.57
N TRP A 121 6.30 0.35 -10.31
CA TRP A 121 6.79 0.05 -8.97
C TRP A 121 8.00 0.95 -8.66
N PRO A 122 7.87 2.01 -7.84
CA PRO A 122 8.95 2.98 -7.61
C PRO A 122 10.24 2.34 -7.10
N TYR A 123 10.09 1.31 -6.26
CA TYR A 123 11.18 0.57 -5.62
C TYR A 123 11.42 -0.81 -6.25
N GLY A 124 10.98 -1.00 -7.50
CA GLY A 124 11.07 -2.27 -8.22
C GLY A 124 9.92 -3.25 -7.89
N LYS A 125 9.72 -4.24 -8.76
CA LYS A 125 8.63 -5.22 -8.64
C LYS A 125 9.13 -6.43 -7.83
N HIS A 126 8.65 -6.57 -6.60
CA HIS A 126 8.87 -7.77 -5.79
C HIS A 126 8.40 -9.05 -6.50
N ALA A 127 9.08 -10.17 -6.33
CA ALA A 127 8.83 -11.45 -7.02
C ALA A 127 7.46 -12.07 -6.69
N ALA A 128 6.83 -11.64 -5.60
CA ALA A 128 5.47 -12.03 -5.22
C ALA A 128 4.41 -10.98 -5.60
N ALA A 129 4.80 -9.84 -6.17
CA ALA A 129 3.84 -8.85 -6.63
C ALA A 129 2.97 -9.45 -7.75
N PRO A 130 1.67 -9.10 -7.80
CA PRO A 130 0.75 -9.57 -8.83
C PRO A 130 1.25 -9.22 -10.25
N ASP A 131 0.88 -10.07 -11.21
CA ASP A 131 1.12 -9.76 -12.61
C ASP A 131 0.16 -8.69 -13.13
N THR A 132 0.68 -7.85 -14.02
CA THR A 132 -0.08 -6.80 -14.69
C THR A 132 -0.38 -7.27 -16.11
N PRO A 133 -1.62 -7.69 -16.42
CA PRO A 133 -1.97 -8.13 -17.76
C PRO A 133 -1.93 -6.97 -18.76
N GLU A 134 -1.88 -7.31 -20.06
CA GLU A 134 -1.95 -6.30 -21.12
C GLU A 134 -3.21 -5.44 -21.00
N GLY A 135 -3.05 -4.13 -21.19
CA GLY A 135 -4.13 -3.15 -21.02
C GLY A 135 -4.36 -2.69 -19.57
N TYR A 136 -3.59 -3.19 -18.61
CA TYR A 136 -3.59 -2.71 -17.22
C TYR A 136 -2.29 -1.97 -16.89
N THR A 137 -2.42 -1.03 -15.96
CA THR A 137 -1.34 -0.18 -15.46
C THR A 137 -1.27 -0.32 -13.94
N VAL A 138 -0.06 -0.31 -13.38
CA VAL A 138 0.14 -0.14 -11.95
C VAL A 138 0.22 1.35 -11.66
N TYR A 139 -0.75 1.88 -10.95
CA TYR A 139 -0.76 3.23 -10.43
C TYR A 139 -0.33 3.22 -8.97
N THR A 140 0.67 4.01 -8.61
CA THR A 140 1.20 4.05 -7.25
C THR A 140 0.97 5.42 -6.65
N VAL A 141 0.21 5.47 -5.56
CA VAL A 141 -0.06 6.67 -4.77
C VAL A 141 1.06 6.83 -3.74
N CYS A 142 1.67 8.01 -3.71
CA CYS A 142 2.81 8.33 -2.85
C CYS A 142 2.49 9.50 -1.90
N TRP A 143 3.12 9.45 -0.72
CA TRP A 143 3.17 10.53 0.26
C TRP A 143 4.62 10.67 0.73
N ASP A 144 5.21 11.84 0.56
CA ASP A 144 6.54 12.24 1.05
C ASP A 144 6.45 13.18 2.26
#